data_AF-A0A7V2PKT8-F1
#
_entry.id   AF-A0A7V2PKT8-F1
#
_cell.length_a   1.000
_cell.length_b   1.000
_cell.length_c   1.000
_cell.angle_alpha   90.00
_cell.angle_beta   90.00
_cell.angle_gamma   90.00
#
_symmetry.space_group_name_H-M   'P 1'
#
loop_
_entity.id
_entity.type
_entity.pdbx_description
1 polymer ?
#
loop_
_entity_poly.entity_id
_entity_poly.type
_entity_poly.pdbx_seq_one_letter_code
_entity_poly.pdbx_strand_id
1 'polypeptide(L)'
;MLPIISSLAVIAVAVYLLAIVTDEFFIVSLDQIAVRLKLPHNVAGASLMAMGSSAPELAIALLALFTASGAHSDVGIGTIVGSAVFNILVITGVSAIARPANISWRVVVRDVVMYVFGVALLLVTIFDGEVTIPEALVYLAAYAVYLYILFRWESFAPGKEEDVIEIVETEVGEEHARTDIFHRVTDAISRA
;
A
#
# COMPACT_ATOMS: atom_id res chain seq x y z
N MET A 1 -0.93 -18.71 30.85
CA MET A 1 0.45 -18.23 30.58
C MET A 1 1.03 -18.91 29.35
N LEU A 2 1.30 -20.22 29.39
CA LEU A 2 1.82 -20.99 28.25
C LEU A 2 1.06 -20.81 26.91
N PRO A 3 -0.30 -20.86 26.85
CA PRO A 3 -1.02 -20.69 25.59
C PRO A 3 -0.93 -19.27 25.02
N ILE A 4 -0.86 -18.26 25.88
CA ILE A 4 -0.75 -16.85 25.46
C ILE A 4 0.64 -16.61 24.86
N ILE A 5 1.68 -17.13 25.52
CA ILE A 5 3.07 -17.02 25.04
C ILE A 5 3.24 -17.74 23.70
N SER A 6 2.64 -18.93 23.53
CA SER A 6 2.69 -19.63 22.24
C SER A 6 1.95 -18.86 21.14
N SER A 7 0.78 -18.27 21.42
CA SER A 7 0.06 -17.47 20.43
C SER A 7 0.84 -16.22 20.02
N LEU A 8 1.45 -15.51 20.97
CA LEU A 8 2.30 -14.36 20.69
C LEU A 8 3.53 -14.73 19.85
N ALA A 9 4.17 -15.87 20.17
CA ALA A 9 5.30 -16.37 19.40
C ALA A 9 4.90 -16.70 17.96
N VAL A 10 3.76 -17.36 17.75
CA VAL A 10 3.26 -17.67 16.41
C VAL A 10 2.95 -16.41 15.61
N ILE A 11 2.31 -15.41 16.24
CA ILE A 11 2.03 -14.12 15.58
C ILE A 11 3.34 -13.42 15.19
N ALA A 12 4.32 -13.36 16.08
CA ALA A 12 5.61 -12.73 15.80
C ALA A 12 6.34 -13.42 14.63
N VAL A 13 6.37 -14.76 14.62
CA VAL A 13 6.96 -15.53 13.51
C VAL A 13 6.19 -15.31 12.22
N ALA A 14 4.86 -15.29 12.26
CA ALA A 14 4.04 -15.04 11.07
C ALA A 14 4.29 -13.65 10.48
N VAL A 15 4.35 -12.61 11.31
CA VAL A 15 4.68 -11.25 10.87
C VAL A 15 6.08 -11.17 10.28
N TYR A 16 7.07 -11.81 10.91
CA TYR A 16 8.44 -11.86 10.41
C TYR A 16 8.54 -12.55 9.03
N LEU A 17 7.89 -13.70 8.87
CA LEU A 17 7.85 -14.42 7.60
C LEU A 17 7.12 -13.62 6.52
N LEU A 18 5.99 -12.98 6.85
CA LEU A 18 5.25 -12.13 5.92
C LEU A 18 6.08 -10.91 5.49
N ALA A 19 6.87 -10.32 6.40
CA ALA A 19 7.76 -9.22 6.06
C ALA A 19 8.81 -9.65 5.02
N ILE A 20 9.48 -10.80 5.23
CA ILE A 20 10.45 -11.36 4.27
C ILE A 20 9.79 -11.64 2.92
N VAL A 21 8.64 -12.30 2.92
CA VAL A 21 7.94 -12.63 1.67
C VAL A 21 7.52 -11.36 0.93
N THR A 22 7.11 -10.32 1.66
CA THR A 22 6.71 -9.05 1.08
C THR A 22 7.91 -8.34 0.44
N ASP A 23 9.02 -8.28 1.14
CA ASP A 23 10.24 -7.58 0.69
C ASP A 23 10.90 -8.31 -0.50
N GLU A 24 11.16 -9.62 -0.35
CA GLU A 24 11.93 -10.38 -1.35
C GLU A 24 11.12 -10.81 -2.58
N PHE A 25 9.80 -11.03 -2.43
CA PHE A 25 8.98 -11.59 -3.52
C PHE A 25 7.90 -10.63 -3.99
N PHE A 26 7.13 -10.06 -3.07
CA PHE A 26 5.94 -9.29 -3.44
C PHE A 26 6.29 -7.95 -4.11
N ILE A 27 7.13 -7.14 -3.47
CA ILE A 27 7.55 -5.83 -4.00
C ILE A 27 8.29 -6.01 -5.33
N VAL A 28 9.24 -6.94 -5.39
CA VAL A 28 10.00 -7.26 -6.62
C VAL A 28 9.09 -7.70 -7.77
N SER A 29 8.06 -8.50 -7.48
CA SER A 29 7.11 -8.93 -8.52
C SER A 29 6.28 -7.78 -9.06
N LEU A 30 5.81 -6.88 -8.17
CA LEU A 30 5.04 -5.70 -8.58
C LEU A 30 5.89 -4.73 -9.39
N ASP A 31 7.16 -4.54 -9.02
CA ASP A 31 8.11 -3.72 -9.76
C ASP A 31 8.33 -4.27 -11.19
N GLN A 32 8.60 -5.58 -11.32
CA GLN A 32 8.75 -6.20 -12.64
C GLN A 32 7.48 -6.05 -13.51
N ILE A 33 6.29 -6.11 -12.91
CA ILE A 33 5.04 -5.88 -13.63
C ILE A 33 4.94 -4.41 -14.06
N ALA A 34 5.26 -3.45 -13.19
CA ALA A 34 5.27 -2.03 -13.50
C ALA A 34 6.20 -1.70 -14.68
N VAL A 35 7.41 -2.25 -14.68
CA VAL A 35 8.39 -2.10 -15.77
C VAL A 35 7.85 -2.68 -17.08
N ARG A 36 7.25 -3.88 -17.05
CA ARG A 36 6.66 -4.49 -18.25
C ARG A 36 5.48 -3.70 -18.81
N LEU A 37 4.69 -3.08 -17.93
CA LEU A 37 3.58 -2.20 -18.28
C LEU A 37 4.03 -0.79 -18.67
N LYS A 38 5.34 -0.48 -18.59
CA LYS A 38 5.92 0.85 -18.83
C LYS A 38 5.23 1.93 -17.99
N LEU A 39 4.93 1.61 -16.73
CA LEU A 39 4.35 2.55 -15.80
C LEU A 39 5.45 3.46 -15.23
N PRO A 40 5.24 4.78 -15.20
CA PRO A 40 6.10 5.69 -14.45
C PRO A 40 6.14 5.30 -12.97
N HIS A 41 7.28 5.46 -12.29
CA HIS A 41 7.44 5.08 -10.87
C HIS A 41 6.35 5.69 -9.97
N ASN A 42 6.00 6.96 -10.20
CA ASN A 42 4.91 7.65 -9.48
C ASN A 42 3.53 6.99 -9.68
N VAL A 43 3.26 6.51 -10.90
CA VAL A 43 2.00 5.84 -11.22
C VAL A 43 2.01 4.42 -10.68
N ALA A 44 3.13 3.70 -10.84
CA ALA A 44 3.31 2.34 -10.34
C ALA A 44 3.13 2.26 -8.81
N GLY A 45 3.75 3.18 -8.07
CA GLY A 45 3.59 3.29 -6.62
C GLY A 45 2.15 3.59 -6.20
N ALA A 46 1.57 4.65 -6.75
CA ALA A 46 0.23 5.12 -6.36
C ALA A 46 -0.94 4.26 -6.87
N SER A 47 -0.69 3.31 -7.79
CA SER A 47 -1.71 2.41 -8.32
C SER A 47 -1.40 0.95 -8.05
N LEU A 48 -0.43 0.36 -8.75
CA LEU A 48 -0.16 -1.07 -8.74
C LEU A 48 0.35 -1.54 -7.37
N MET A 49 1.31 -0.82 -6.80
CA MET A 49 1.87 -1.17 -5.48
C MET A 49 0.84 -0.96 -4.37
N ALA A 50 0.13 0.17 -4.39
CA ALA A 50 -0.95 0.46 -3.45
C ALA A 50 -2.11 -0.56 -3.52
N MET A 51 -2.54 -0.92 -4.74
CA MET A 51 -3.58 -1.93 -4.97
C MET A 51 -3.11 -3.30 -4.50
N GLY A 52 -1.87 -3.67 -4.82
CA GLY A 52 -1.27 -4.94 -4.38
C GLY A 52 -1.31 -5.06 -2.85
N SER A 53 -0.82 -4.05 -2.13
CA SER A 53 -0.82 -4.06 -0.67
C SER A 53 -2.22 -4.13 -0.07
N SER A 54 -3.24 -3.61 -0.74
CA SER A 54 -4.63 -3.56 -0.24
C SER A 54 -5.48 -4.77 -0.66
N ALA A 55 -4.92 -5.67 -1.49
CA ALA A 55 -5.63 -6.83 -2.01
C ALA A 55 -6.05 -7.84 -0.93
N PRO A 56 -5.22 -8.15 0.09
CA PRO A 56 -5.63 -9.01 1.21
C PRO A 56 -6.82 -8.45 1.98
N GLU A 57 -6.83 -7.15 2.26
CA GLU A 57 -7.91 -6.45 2.97
C GLU A 57 -9.20 -6.47 2.16
N LEU A 58 -9.10 -6.23 0.84
CA LEU A 58 -10.24 -6.37 -0.07
C LEU A 58 -10.79 -7.80 -0.03
N ALA A 59 -9.93 -8.82 -0.05
CA ALA A 59 -10.35 -10.21 0.04
C ALA A 59 -11.06 -10.50 1.37
N ILE A 60 -10.56 -10.00 2.50
CA ILE A 60 -11.20 -10.15 3.82
C ILE A 60 -12.57 -9.44 3.84
N ALA A 61 -12.66 -8.22 3.32
CA ALA A 61 -13.92 -7.47 3.26
C ALA A 61 -14.97 -8.18 2.38
N LEU A 62 -14.56 -8.74 1.24
CA LEU A 62 -15.43 -9.55 0.38
C LEU A 62 -15.87 -10.85 1.07
N LEU A 63 -14.94 -11.57 1.70
CA LEU A 63 -15.27 -12.79 2.43
C LEU A 63 -16.22 -12.53 3.59
N ALA A 64 -16.06 -11.41 4.31
CA ALA A 64 -16.99 -11.00 5.36
C ALA A 64 -18.41 -10.76 4.80
N LEU A 65 -18.52 -10.15 3.62
CA LEU A 65 -19.80 -9.91 2.94
C LEU A 65 -20.47 -11.22 2.52
N PHE A 66 -19.73 -12.15 1.91
CA PHE A 66 -20.29 -13.38 1.34
C PHE A 66 -20.51 -14.51 2.36
N THR A 67 -19.63 -14.67 3.35
CA THR A 67 -19.66 -15.82 4.27
C THR A 67 -20.71 -15.64 5.37
N ALA A 68 -21.04 -14.38 5.72
CA ALA A 68 -21.97 -14.07 6.80
C ALA A 68 -23.40 -13.74 6.32
N SER A 69 -23.78 -14.13 5.09
CA SER A 69 -25.09 -13.83 4.49
C SER A 69 -25.47 -12.34 4.53
N GLY A 70 -24.48 -11.43 4.46
CA GLY A 70 -24.69 -9.99 4.58
C GLY A 70 -24.96 -9.46 6.00
N ALA A 71 -25.02 -10.32 7.04
CA ALA A 71 -25.34 -9.91 8.41
C ALA A 71 -24.24 -9.05 9.10
N HIS A 72 -23.09 -8.89 8.46
CA HIS A 72 -21.93 -8.15 8.99
C HIS A 72 -21.41 -7.11 7.98
N SER A 73 -22.29 -6.46 7.21
CA SER A 73 -21.92 -5.33 6.33
C SER A 73 -21.08 -4.27 7.05
N ASP A 74 -21.41 -4.02 8.33
CA ASP A 74 -20.73 -3.07 9.20
C ASP A 74 -19.26 -3.44 9.44
N VAL A 75 -18.94 -4.74 9.47
CA VAL A 75 -17.56 -5.25 9.62
C VAL A 75 -16.75 -4.95 8.35
N GLY A 76 -17.39 -5.03 7.17
CA GLY A 76 -16.76 -4.66 5.90
C GLY A 76 -16.36 -3.19 5.86
N ILE A 77 -17.29 -2.29 6.18
CA ILE A 77 -17.04 -0.84 6.25
C ILE A 77 -15.96 -0.52 7.29
N GLY A 78 -16.07 -1.09 8.50
CA GLY A 78 -15.09 -0.89 9.56
C GLY A 78 -13.68 -1.35 9.17
N THR A 79 -13.57 -2.43 8.40
CA THR A 79 -12.29 -2.91 7.88
C THR A 79 -11.67 -1.93 6.88
N ILE A 80 -12.48 -1.38 5.95
CA ILE A 80 -12.01 -0.43 4.93
C ILE A 80 -11.60 0.90 5.55
N VAL A 81 -12.45 1.48 6.41
CA VAL A 81 -12.15 2.77 7.05
C VAL A 81 -10.98 2.62 8.03
N GLY A 82 -10.96 1.53 8.81
CA GLY A 82 -9.89 1.24 9.75
C GLY A 82 -8.53 1.09 9.08
N SER A 83 -8.45 0.33 7.96
CA SER A 83 -7.21 0.16 7.21
C SER A 83 -6.74 1.47 6.58
N ALA A 84 -7.65 2.28 6.04
CA ALA A 84 -7.32 3.58 5.46
C ALA A 84 -6.71 4.54 6.49
N VAL A 85 -7.29 4.61 7.69
CA VAL A 85 -6.75 5.43 8.79
C VAL A 85 -5.43 4.88 9.30
N PHE A 86 -5.31 3.56 9.45
CA PHE A 86 -4.07 2.91 9.88
C PHE A 86 -2.92 3.15 8.89
N ASN A 87 -3.18 3.07 7.59
CA ASN A 87 -2.16 3.29 6.57
C ASN A 87 -1.64 4.74 6.60
N ILE A 88 -2.51 5.73 6.75
CA ILE A 88 -2.09 7.14 6.79
C ILE A 88 -1.38 7.49 8.10
N LEU A 89 -1.88 7.02 9.25
CA LEU A 89 -1.34 7.42 10.55
C LEU A 89 -0.11 6.59 10.92
N VAL A 90 -0.20 5.27 10.82
CA VAL A 90 0.83 4.35 11.30
C VAL A 90 1.83 4.06 10.20
N ILE A 91 1.42 3.57 9.03
CA ILE A 91 2.37 3.19 7.98
C ILE A 91 3.10 4.43 7.46
N THR A 92 2.39 5.43 6.94
CA THR A 92 3.02 6.67 6.45
C THR A 92 3.77 7.41 7.54
N GLY A 93 3.25 7.46 8.77
CA GLY A 93 3.91 8.12 9.90
C GLY A 93 5.24 7.45 10.29
N VAL A 94 5.25 6.13 10.41
CA VAL A 94 6.48 5.36 10.71
C VAL A 94 7.46 5.43 9.54
N SER A 95 6.99 5.33 8.29
CA SER A 95 7.84 5.47 7.10
C SER A 95 8.51 6.84 7.04
N ALA A 96 7.78 7.92 7.35
CA ALA A 96 8.33 9.28 7.36
C ALA A 96 9.40 9.49 8.45
N ILE A 97 9.28 8.80 9.59
CA ILE A 97 10.27 8.81 10.67
C ILE A 97 11.48 7.95 10.29
N ALA A 98 11.25 6.77 9.74
CA ALA A 98 12.29 5.82 9.38
C ALA A 98 13.17 6.36 8.23
N ARG A 99 12.56 6.97 7.22
CA ARG A 99 13.27 7.56 6.08
C ARG A 99 12.57 8.83 5.58
N PRO A 100 13.10 10.01 5.92
CA PRO A 100 12.54 11.27 5.44
C PRO A 100 12.61 11.37 3.91
N ALA A 101 11.46 11.42 3.26
CA ALA A 101 11.36 11.56 1.81
C ALA A 101 11.10 13.02 1.41
N ASN A 102 11.83 13.54 0.43
CA ASN A 102 11.57 14.84 -0.16
C ASN A 102 10.46 14.73 -1.21
N ILE A 103 9.21 14.89 -0.80
CA ILE A 103 8.05 14.75 -1.70
C ILE A 103 7.68 16.10 -2.31
N SER A 104 7.34 16.12 -3.60
CA SER A 104 6.84 17.33 -4.25
C SER A 104 5.49 17.73 -3.66
N TRP A 105 5.33 19.01 -3.31
CA TRP A 105 4.05 19.56 -2.82
C TRP A 105 2.88 19.28 -3.79
N ARG A 106 3.15 19.23 -5.10
CA ARG A 106 2.12 19.01 -6.12
C ARG A 106 1.51 17.62 -6.05
N VAL A 107 2.34 16.60 -5.85
CA VAL A 107 1.89 15.20 -5.68
C VAL A 107 1.09 15.05 -4.40
N VAL A 108 1.58 15.64 -3.30
CA VAL A 108 0.87 15.60 -2.01
C VAL A 108 -0.51 16.23 -2.12
N VAL A 109 -0.63 17.41 -2.72
CA VAL A 109 -1.94 18.07 -2.89
C VAL A 109 -2.89 17.24 -3.75
N ARG A 110 -2.41 16.69 -4.87
CA ARG A 110 -3.22 15.82 -5.74
C ARG A 110 -3.78 14.64 -4.95
N ASP A 111 -2.92 13.91 -4.24
CA ASP A 111 -3.32 12.69 -3.54
C ASP A 111 -4.23 12.99 -2.35
N VAL A 112 -3.96 14.07 -1.60
CA VAL A 112 -4.81 14.52 -0.50
C VAL A 112 -6.19 14.97 -1.00
N VAL A 113 -6.26 15.72 -2.10
CA VAL A 113 -7.55 16.16 -2.65
C VAL A 113 -8.39 14.97 -3.12
N MET A 114 -7.77 14.01 -3.82
CA MET A 114 -8.45 12.78 -4.25
C MET A 114 -8.91 11.94 -3.05
N TYR A 115 -8.08 11.86 -2.01
CA TYR A 115 -8.42 11.15 -0.79
C TYR A 115 -9.60 11.80 -0.04
N VAL A 116 -9.57 13.12 0.14
CA VAL A 116 -10.67 13.87 0.77
C VAL A 116 -11.96 13.71 -0.04
N PHE A 117 -11.89 13.75 -1.37
CA PHE A 117 -13.03 13.47 -2.23
C PHE A 117 -13.59 12.05 -2.01
N GLY A 118 -12.71 11.04 -1.95
CA GLY A 118 -13.11 9.65 -1.68
C GLY A 118 -13.78 9.48 -0.32
N VAL A 119 -13.25 10.11 0.73
CA VAL A 119 -13.85 10.12 2.07
C VAL A 119 -15.20 10.84 2.08
N ALA A 120 -15.31 11.98 1.39
CA ALA A 120 -16.57 12.71 1.29
C ALA A 120 -17.65 11.88 0.58
N LEU A 121 -17.29 11.20 -0.52
CA LEU A 121 -18.18 10.28 -1.21
C LEU A 121 -18.63 9.15 -0.27
N LEU A 122 -17.69 8.55 0.48
CA LEU A 122 -17.96 7.52 1.47
C LEU A 122 -18.96 7.97 2.55
N LEU A 123 -18.79 9.18 3.08
CA LEU A 123 -19.70 9.73 4.07
C LEU A 123 -21.12 9.93 3.53
N VAL A 124 -21.25 10.31 2.26
CA VAL A 124 -22.56 10.47 1.61
C VAL A 124 -23.24 9.11 1.41
N THR A 125 -22.51 8.10 0.93
CA THR A 125 -23.07 6.76 0.67
C THR A 125 -23.42 5.99 1.95
N ILE A 126 -22.76 6.28 3.07
CA ILE A 126 -23.07 5.60 4.34
C ILE A 126 -24.17 6.33 5.13
N PHE A 127 -24.56 7.54 4.72
CA PHE A 127 -25.44 8.40 5.49
C PHE A 127 -26.85 7.82 5.71
N ASP A 128 -27.38 7.12 4.72
CA ASP A 128 -28.68 6.44 4.77
C ASP A 128 -28.60 5.01 5.33
N GLY A 129 -27.38 4.50 5.56
CA GLY A 129 -27.12 3.19 6.15
C GLY A 129 -27.29 2.01 5.19
N GLU A 130 -27.56 2.26 3.91
CA GLU A 130 -27.75 1.22 2.90
C GLU A 130 -26.86 1.49 1.68
N VAL A 131 -25.99 0.54 1.32
CA VAL A 131 -25.13 0.67 0.13
C VAL A 131 -25.76 -0.07 -1.04
N THR A 132 -26.14 0.66 -2.09
CA THR A 132 -26.76 0.11 -3.30
C THR A 132 -25.73 -0.20 -4.40
N ILE A 133 -26.07 -1.12 -5.32
CA ILE A 133 -25.20 -1.47 -6.46
C ILE A 133 -24.84 -0.24 -7.33
N PRO A 134 -25.77 0.69 -7.65
CA PRO A 134 -25.42 1.90 -8.38
C PRO A 134 -24.35 2.74 -7.68
N GLU A 135 -24.40 2.87 -6.36
CA GLU A 135 -23.40 3.61 -5.59
C GLU A 135 -22.04 2.90 -5.65
N ALA A 136 -22.02 1.57 -5.50
CA ALA A 136 -20.79 0.80 -5.69
C ALA A 136 -20.16 0.99 -7.09
N LEU A 137 -20.98 1.11 -8.14
CA LEU A 137 -20.51 1.43 -9.49
C LEU A 137 -19.93 2.85 -9.59
N VAL A 138 -20.46 3.81 -8.83
CA VAL A 138 -19.88 5.17 -8.74
C VAL A 138 -18.46 5.11 -8.16
N TYR A 139 -18.21 4.29 -7.13
CA TYR A 139 -16.85 4.10 -6.60
C TYR A 139 -15.90 3.50 -7.64
N LEU A 140 -16.36 2.50 -8.39
CA LEU A 140 -15.54 1.89 -9.44
C LEU A 140 -15.21 2.90 -10.55
N ALA A 141 -16.20 3.72 -10.95
CA ALA A 141 -16.01 4.78 -11.92
C ALA A 141 -15.07 5.87 -11.40
N ALA A 142 -15.23 6.31 -10.14
CA ALA A 142 -14.35 7.27 -9.49
C ALA A 142 -12.91 6.76 -9.42
N TYR A 143 -12.72 5.48 -9.11
CA TYR A 143 -11.39 4.85 -9.12
C TYR A 143 -10.78 4.82 -10.53
N ALA A 144 -11.56 4.49 -11.56
CA ALA A 144 -11.09 4.53 -12.95
C ALA A 144 -10.70 5.96 -13.39
N VAL A 145 -11.47 6.98 -12.98
CA VAL A 145 -11.15 8.39 -13.23
C VAL A 145 -9.87 8.79 -12.49
N TYR A 146 -9.71 8.38 -11.23
CA TYR A 146 -8.49 8.61 -10.45
C TYR A 146 -7.27 8.02 -11.17
N LEU A 147 -7.35 6.76 -11.62
CA LEU A 147 -6.27 6.14 -12.39
C LEU A 147 -6.00 6.92 -13.68
N TYR A 148 -7.03 7.33 -14.43
CA TYR A 148 -6.85 8.14 -15.62
C TYR A 148 -6.12 9.47 -15.35
N ILE A 149 -6.51 10.18 -14.28
CA ILE A 149 -5.84 11.42 -13.86
C ILE A 149 -4.39 11.14 -13.49
N LEU A 150 -4.13 10.07 -12.74
CA LEU A 150 -2.79 9.66 -12.33
C LEU A 150 -1.89 9.36 -13.53
N PHE A 151 -2.39 8.61 -14.51
CA PHE A 151 -1.69 8.32 -15.76
C PHE A 151 -1.42 9.57 -16.61
N ARG A 152 -2.35 10.54 -16.62
CA ARG A 152 -2.19 11.79 -17.38
C ARG A 152 -1.38 12.84 -16.64
N TRP A 153 -1.16 12.68 -15.33
CA TRP A 153 -0.48 13.64 -14.47
C TRP A 153 0.99 13.86 -14.89
N GLU A 154 1.69 12.78 -15.23
CA GLU A 154 3.09 12.83 -15.67
C GLU A 154 3.25 13.70 -16.94
N SER A 155 2.26 13.63 -17.83
CA SER A 155 2.21 14.45 -19.06
C SER A 155 2.06 15.96 -18.77
N PHE A 156 1.59 16.33 -17.57
CA PHE A 156 1.34 17.71 -17.16
C PHE A 156 2.47 18.33 -16.32
N ALA A 157 3.38 17.50 -15.77
CA ALA A 157 4.49 17.95 -14.93
C ALA A 157 5.78 17.12 -15.15
N PRO A 158 6.37 17.15 -16.36
CA PRO A 158 7.61 16.44 -16.63
C PRO A 158 8.81 17.10 -15.91
N GLY A 159 9.64 16.30 -15.23
CA GLY A 159 11.05 16.64 -15.02
C GLY A 159 11.49 17.22 -13.67
N LYS A 160 10.86 16.88 -12.54
CA LYS A 160 11.47 17.09 -11.20
C LYS A 160 11.28 15.95 -10.20
N GLU A 161 10.45 14.96 -10.53
CA GLU A 161 10.06 13.90 -9.60
C GLU A 161 10.85 12.61 -9.84
N GLU A 162 11.27 12.32 -11.08
CA GLU A 162 12.20 11.22 -11.41
C GLU A 162 13.55 11.39 -10.71
N ASP A 163 14.14 12.59 -10.74
CA ASP A 163 15.44 12.85 -10.11
C ASP A 163 15.45 12.55 -8.61
N VAL A 164 14.36 12.83 -7.89
CA VAL A 164 14.29 12.59 -6.44
C VAL A 164 14.12 11.10 -6.14
N ILE A 165 13.35 10.38 -6.95
CA ILE A 165 13.10 8.94 -6.76
C ILE A 165 14.34 8.13 -7.16
N GLU A 166 15.05 8.50 -8.22
CA GLU A 166 16.30 7.87 -8.64
C GLU A 166 17.36 7.99 -7.52
N ILE A 167 17.44 9.13 -6.83
CA ILE A 167 18.32 9.31 -5.66
C ILE A 167 17.91 8.37 -4.52
N VAL A 168 16.62 8.23 -4.22
CA VAL A 168 16.13 7.34 -3.16
C VAL A 168 16.36 5.86 -3.51
N GLU A 169 16.02 5.42 -4.73
CA GLU A 169 16.26 4.04 -5.19
C GLU A 169 17.75 3.69 -5.18
N THR A 170 18.63 4.62 -5.58
CA THR A 170 20.08 4.41 -5.51
C THR A 170 20.54 4.22 -4.07
N GLU A 171 20.08 5.06 -3.14
CA GLU A 171 20.41 4.93 -1.72
C GLU A 171 19.81 3.66 -1.07
N VAL A 172 18.57 3.26 -1.41
CA VAL A 172 17.96 1.99 -0.94
C VAL A 172 18.75 0.79 -1.48
N GLY A 173 19.09 0.79 -2.76
CA GLY A 173 19.85 -0.27 -3.41
C GLY A 173 21.26 -0.42 -2.84
N GLU A 174 21.92 0.69 -2.52
CA GLU A 174 23.22 0.67 -1.81
C GLU A 174 23.10 0.12 -0.39
N GLU A 175 22.04 0.47 0.36
CA GLU A 175 21.81 -0.03 1.72
C GLU A 175 21.49 -1.53 1.75
N HIS A 176 20.67 -2.00 0.81
CA HIS A 176 20.33 -3.41 0.66
C HIS A 176 21.55 -4.24 0.23
N ALA A 177 22.34 -3.75 -0.75
CA ALA A 177 23.58 -4.39 -1.17
C ALA A 177 24.62 -4.45 -0.03
N ARG A 178 24.67 -3.42 0.82
CA ARG A 178 25.55 -3.39 2.00
C ARG A 178 25.15 -4.42 3.04
N THR A 179 23.84 -4.61 3.25
CA THR A 179 23.28 -5.60 4.18
C THR A 179 23.54 -7.03 3.68
N ASP A 180 23.39 -7.26 2.38
CA ASP A 180 23.75 -8.53 1.73
C ASP A 180 25.23 -8.87 1.85
N ILE A 181 26.12 -7.88 1.68
CA ILE A 181 27.57 -8.06 1.90
C ILE A 181 27.83 -8.45 3.35
N PHE A 182 27.19 -7.77 4.31
CA PHE A 182 27.33 -8.11 5.73
C PHE A 182 26.85 -9.53 6.03
N HIS A 183 25.73 -9.97 5.47
CA HIS A 183 25.23 -11.32 5.67
C HIS A 183 26.19 -12.37 5.09
N ARG A 184 26.73 -12.12 3.89
CA ARG A 184 27.72 -13.01 3.24
C ARG A 184 29.04 -13.07 3.99
N VAL A 185 29.50 -11.96 4.57
CA VAL A 185 30.71 -11.92 5.41
C VAL A 185 30.48 -12.68 6.71
N THR A 186 29.31 -12.51 7.33
CA THR A 186 28.96 -13.20 8.59
C THR A 186 28.82 -14.71 8.37
N ASP A 187 28.26 -15.13 7.23
CA ASP A 187 28.20 -16.54 6.81
C ASP A 187 29.57 -17.13 6.44
N ALA A 188 30.50 -16.31 5.94
CA ALA A 188 31.87 -16.75 5.67
C ALA A 188 32.67 -16.95 6.97
N ILE A 189 32.44 -16.10 7.97
CA ILE A 189 33.08 -16.18 9.29
C ILE A 189 32.53 -17.34 10.11
N SER A 190 31.22 -17.64 10.02
CA SER A 190 30.62 -18.77 10.75
C SER A 190 31.00 -20.16 10.20
N ARG A 191 31.56 -20.22 8.98
CA ARG A 191 32.04 -21.44 8.30
C ARG A 191 33.56 -21.63 8.35
N ALA A 192 34.30 -20.69 8.95
CA ALA A 192 35.75 -20.76 9.16
C ALA A 192 36.07 -21.20 10.59
#